data_AF-A0A257WNL2-F1
#
_entry.id   AF-A0A257WNL2-F1
#
_cell.length_a   1.000
_cell.length_b   1.000
_cell.length_c   1.000
_cell.angle_alpha   90.00
_cell.angle_beta   90.00
_cell.angle_gamma   90.00
#
_symmetry.space_group_name_H-M   'P 1'
#
loop_
_entity.id
_entity.type
_entity.pdbx_description
1 polymer ?
#
loop_
_entity_poly.entity_id
_entity_poly.type
_entity_poly.pdbx_seq_one_letter_code
_entity_poly.pdbx_strand_id
1 'polypeptide(L)'
;MLHFSCDLCGCSLDHRRYVVQLEAYPAFDPDDLEACDLDVDHLQAVAEALEQHPPTSDELDDGSTQQFRFDLCPGCYRKFLRDPLGREAMRRLKFSKN
;
A
#
# COMPACT_ATOMS: atom_id res chain seq x y z
N MET A 1 24.36 11.19 17.41
CA MET A 1 23.30 10.50 18.17
C MET A 1 22.13 10.30 17.21
N LEU A 2 21.66 9.07 16.97
CA LEU A 2 20.58 8.83 16.03
C LEU A 2 19.26 9.24 16.70
N HIS A 3 18.64 10.32 16.23
CA HIS A 3 17.32 10.73 16.69
C HIS A 3 16.28 9.98 15.86
N PHE A 4 15.44 9.19 16.50
CA PHE A 4 14.28 8.57 15.85
C PHE A 4 13.08 9.52 15.99
N SER A 5 12.27 9.65 14.95
CA SER A 5 11.04 10.46 14.96
C SER A 5 9.84 9.58 14.72
N CYS A 6 8.71 9.90 15.36
CA CYS A 6 7.45 9.22 15.12
C CYS A 6 6.91 9.60 13.73
N ASP A 7 6.67 8.63 12.85
CA ASP A 7 6.18 8.90 11.49
C ASP A 7 4.78 9.52 11.45
N LEU A 8 4.00 9.37 12.53
CA LEU A 8 2.62 9.89 12.59
C LEU A 8 2.50 11.29 13.19
N CYS A 9 3.39 11.68 14.11
CA CYS A 9 3.27 12.97 14.82
C CYS A 9 4.57 13.79 14.86
N GLY A 10 5.67 13.26 14.33
CA GLY A 10 6.97 13.92 14.26
C GLY A 10 7.73 14.05 15.58
N CYS A 11 7.16 13.60 16.71
CA CYS A 11 7.82 13.72 18.01
C CYS A 11 9.08 12.83 18.08
N SER A 12 10.11 13.31 18.78
CA SER A 12 11.31 12.52 19.08
C SER A 12 10.96 11.26 19.87
N LEU A 13 11.41 10.12 19.38
CA LEU A 13 11.24 8.82 19.98
C LEU A 13 12.43 8.51 20.90
N ASP A 14 12.10 8.14 22.13
CA ASP A 14 13.04 7.60 23.11
C ASP A 14 13.12 6.07 22.99
N HIS A 15 13.76 5.39 23.95
CA HIS A 15 13.93 3.93 23.95
C HIS A 15 12.64 3.09 23.80
N ARG A 16 11.47 3.63 24.17
CA ARG A 16 10.17 2.94 24.05
C ARG A 16 9.45 3.36 22.76
N ARG A 17 9.82 2.74 21.64
CA ARG A 17 9.16 2.89 20.33
C ARG A 17 8.55 1.57 19.85
N TYR A 18 7.55 1.69 18.98
CA TYR A 18 6.91 0.55 18.31
C TYR A 18 7.26 0.60 16.83
N VAL A 19 7.71 -0.53 16.29
CA VAL A 19 7.92 -0.69 14.85
C VAL A 19 6.70 -1.40 14.29
N VAL A 20 6.07 -0.82 13.27
CA VAL A 20 4.95 -1.43 12.54
C VAL A 20 5.45 -1.76 11.15
N GLN A 21 5.30 -3.02 10.74
CA GLN A 21 5.57 -3.47 9.38
C GLN A 21 4.25 -3.83 8.71
N LEU A 22 4.00 -3.27 7.53
CA LEU A 22 2.86 -3.62 6.68
C LEU A 22 3.38 -4.24 5.41
N GLU A 23 2.74 -5.32 4.99
CA GLU A 23 3.04 -6.01 3.76
C GLU A 23 1.74 -6.14 2.98
N ALA A 24 1.77 -5.73 1.72
CA ALA A 24 0.66 -5.84 0.79
C ALA A 24 1.12 -6.71 -0.39
N TYR A 25 0.35 -7.77 -0.64
CA TYR A 25 0.55 -8.69 -1.75
C TYR A 25 -0.74 -8.75 -2.56
N PRO A 26 -0.66 -9.03 -3.87
CA PRO A 26 -1.83 -9.25 -4.69
C PRO A 26 -2.61 -10.44 -4.14
N ALA A 27 -3.93 -10.27 -4.00
CA ALA A 27 -4.82 -11.32 -3.49
C ALA A 27 -5.17 -12.37 -4.57
N PHE A 28 -4.73 -12.12 -5.81
CA PHE A 28 -4.78 -13.05 -6.92
C PHE A 28 -3.35 -13.47 -7.25
N ASP A 29 -3.18 -14.71 -7.68
CA ASP A 29 -1.92 -15.15 -8.26
C ASP A 29 -1.96 -14.82 -9.76
N PRO A 30 -1.12 -13.90 -10.26
CA PRO A 30 -1.10 -13.57 -11.68
C PRO A 30 -0.70 -14.76 -12.57
N ASP A 31 -0.06 -15.78 -12.00
CA ASP A 31 0.39 -16.98 -12.72
C ASP A 31 -0.60 -18.17 -12.62
N ASP A 32 -1.70 -18.03 -11.87
CA ASP A 32 -2.73 -19.07 -11.75
C ASP A 32 -3.67 -19.02 -12.97
N LEU A 33 -3.34 -19.83 -13.98
CA LEU A 33 -4.13 -19.98 -15.20
C LEU A 33 -5.07 -21.17 -15.07
N GLU A 34 -6.38 -20.93 -15.22
CA GLU A 34 -7.38 -22.00 -15.28
C GLU A 34 -7.40 -22.63 -16.68
N ALA A 35 -7.88 -23.88 -16.79
CA ALA A 35 -7.95 -24.57 -18.08
C ALA A 35 -8.80 -23.83 -19.12
N CYS A 36 -9.81 -23.08 -18.67
CA CYS A 36 -10.63 -22.23 -19.55
C CYS A 36 -9.88 -21.00 -20.08
N ASP A 37 -8.81 -20.55 -19.42
CA ASP A 37 -8.00 -19.44 -19.91
C ASP A 37 -7.17 -19.85 -21.13
N LEU A 38 -6.81 -21.13 -21.24
CA LEU A 38 -6.06 -21.66 -22.38
C LEU A 38 -6.90 -21.78 -23.66
N ASP A 39 -8.23 -21.84 -23.52
CA ASP A 39 -9.17 -21.96 -24.64
C ASP A 39 -9.54 -20.59 -25.24
N VAL A 40 -9.20 -19.49 -24.57
CA VAL A 40 -9.49 -18.11 -25.00
C VAL A 40 -8.27 -17.51 -25.71
N ASP A 41 -8.50 -16.90 -26.87
CA ASP A 41 -7.46 -16.15 -27.58
C ASP A 41 -7.24 -14.78 -26.92
N HIS A 42 -6.18 -14.68 -26.11
CA HIS A 42 -5.80 -13.45 -25.40
C HIS A 42 -4.91 -12.51 -26.23
N LEU A 43 -4.56 -12.85 -27.48
CA LEU A 43 -3.61 -12.04 -28.26
C LEU A 43 -4.09 -10.59 -28.46
N GLN A 44 -5.38 -10.41 -28.69
CA GLN A 44 -5.98 -9.07 -28.83
C GLN A 44 -5.93 -8.29 -27.52
N ALA A 45 -6.27 -8.94 -26.39
CA ALA A 45 -6.24 -8.30 -25.08
C ALA A 45 -4.81 -7.89 -24.67
N VAL A 46 -3.82 -8.74 -24.96
CA VAL A 46 -2.40 -8.44 -24.74
C VAL A 46 -1.95 -7.26 -25.61
N ALA A 47 -2.34 -7.23 -26.89
CA ALA A 47 -2.00 -6.12 -27.79
C ALA A 47 -2.58 -4.78 -27.28
N GLU A 48 -3.84 -4.77 -26.85
CA GLU A 48 -4.48 -3.58 -26.27
C GLU A 48 -3.80 -3.10 -24.98
N ALA A 49 -3.40 -4.03 -24.09
CA ALA A 49 -2.69 -3.70 -22.86
C ALA A 49 -1.31 -3.08 -23.15
N LEU A 50 -0.58 -3.61 -24.13
CA LEU A 50 0.72 -3.07 -24.55
C LEU A 50 0.62 -1.69 -25.20
N GLU A 51 -0.48 -1.40 -25.91
CA GLU A 51 -0.76 -0.07 -26.48
C GLU A 51 -1.09 0.96 -25.40
N GLN A 52 -1.79 0.55 -24.33
CA GLN A 52 -2.16 1.42 -23.21
C GLN A 52 -0.98 1.72 -22.28
N HIS A 53 -0.02 0.80 -22.16
CA HIS A 53 1.16 0.92 -21.31
C HIS A 53 2.44 0.88 -22.14
N PRO A 54 2.83 1.99 -22.79
CA PRO A 54 4.07 2.05 -23.55
C PRO A 54 5.27 1.80 -22.63
N PRO A 55 6.37 1.21 -23.13
CA PRO A 55 7.52 0.74 -22.33
C PRO A 55 8.31 1.84 -21.62
N THR A 56 7.96 3.12 -21.82
CA THR A 56 8.50 4.27 -21.08
C THR A 56 7.76 4.56 -19.78
N SER A 57 6.69 3.84 -19.50
CA SER A 57 5.96 3.93 -18.24
C SER A 57 6.70 3.04 -17.22
N ASP A 58 7.59 3.61 -16.42
CA ASP A 58 8.29 2.91 -15.31
C ASP A 58 7.33 2.38 -14.21
N GLU A 59 6.02 2.46 -14.42
CA GLU A 59 4.95 2.13 -13.48
C GLU A 59 4.07 0.99 -14.01
N LEU A 60 4.68 -0.08 -14.53
CA LEU A 60 3.99 -1.37 -14.55
C LEU A 60 3.94 -1.83 -13.09
N ASP A 61 2.80 -1.63 -12.43
CA ASP A 61 2.51 -2.19 -11.11
C ASP A 61 2.44 -3.72 -11.26
N ASP A 62 3.60 -4.36 -11.18
CA ASP A 62 3.88 -5.80 -11.38
C ASP A 62 3.20 -6.71 -10.34
N GLY A 63 2.14 -6.25 -9.67
CA GLY A 63 1.63 -6.93 -8.48
C GLY A 63 2.73 -7.16 -7.43
N SER A 64 3.79 -6.33 -7.45
CA SER A 64 4.95 -6.54 -6.60
C SER A 64 4.55 -6.39 -5.13
N THR A 65 5.09 -7.25 -4.27
CA THR A 65 4.81 -7.17 -2.83
C THR A 65 5.38 -5.87 -2.27
N GLN A 66 4.51 -5.02 -1.72
CA GLN A 66 4.91 -3.76 -1.13
C GLN A 66 5.13 -3.93 0.37
N GLN A 67 6.32 -3.54 0.85
CA GLN A 67 6.66 -3.56 2.26
C GLN A 67 6.85 -2.14 2.80
N PHE A 68 6.16 -1.84 3.89
CA PHE A 68 6.25 -0.58 4.59
C PHE A 68 6.71 -0.81 6.02
N ARG A 69 7.52 0.12 6.52
CA ARG A 69 8.00 0.11 7.90
C ARG A 69 7.82 1.49 8.50
N PHE A 70 7.19 1.53 9.67
CA PHE A 70 6.92 2.75 10.42
C PHE A 70 7.39 2.65 11.87
N ASP A 71 7.89 3.76 12.39
CA ASP A 71 8.30 3.95 13.76
C ASP A 71 7.29 4.86 14.49
N LEU A 72 6.61 4.30 15.49
CA LEU A 72 5.53 4.96 16.21
C LEU A 72 5.84 5.13 17.70
N CYS A 73 5.43 6.28 18.25
CA CYS A 73 5.42 6.50 19.70
C CYS A 73 4.28 5.69 20.35
N PRO A 74 4.32 5.41 21.66
CA PRO A 74 3.28 4.65 22.35
C PRO A 74 1.86 5.21 22.18
N GLY A 75 1.73 6.54 22.06
CA GLY A 75 0.46 7.21 21.83
C GLY A 75 -0.10 6.96 20.42
N CYS A 76 0.75 7.07 19.40
CA CYS A 76 0.38 6.84 18.01
C CYS A 76 0.15 5.36 17.71
N TYR A 77 0.92 4.46 18.35
CA TYR A 77 0.68 3.02 18.28
C TYR A 77 -0.73 2.63 18.77
N ARG A 78 -1.18 3.17 19.92
CA ARG A 78 -2.56 2.92 20.40
C ARG A 78 -3.64 3.49 19.48
N LYS A 79 -3.35 4.55 18.73
CA LYS A 79 -4.26 5.08 17.70
C LYS A 79 -4.30 4.14 16.51
N PHE A 80 -3.14 3.72 16.02
CA PHE A 80 -3.00 2.77 14.93
C PHE A 80 -3.74 1.45 15.20
N LEU A 81 -3.64 0.89 16.41
CA LEU A 81 -4.38 -0.33 16.78
C LEU A 81 -5.91 -0.19 16.71
N ARG A 82 -6.46 1.02 16.88
CA ARG A 82 -7.90 1.26 16.83
C ARG A 82 -8.40 1.49 15.41
N ASP A 83 -7.57 2.10 14.57
CA ASP A 83 -7.91 2.43 13.19
C ASP A 83 -6.68 2.27 12.28
N PRO A 84 -6.27 1.02 11.97
CA PRO A 84 -5.04 0.76 11.22
C PRO A 84 -5.12 1.22 9.76
N LEU A 85 -6.33 1.37 9.22
CA LEU A 85 -6.59 1.83 7.86
C LEU A 85 -7.06 3.29 7.81
N GLY A 86 -7.05 4.03 8.93
CA GLY A 86 -7.44 5.46 8.96
C GLY A 86 -8.89 5.76 8.58
N ARG A 87 -9.81 4.77 8.64
CA ARG A 87 -11.21 4.92 8.22
C ARG A 87 -11.97 5.96 9.04
N GLU A 88 -11.67 6.09 10.32
CA GLU A 88 -12.30 7.09 11.19
C GLU A 88 -11.78 8.49 10.90
N ALA A 89 -10.49 8.63 10.60
CA ALA A 89 -9.88 9.91 10.24
C ALA A 89 -10.50 10.46 8.95
N MET A 90 -10.69 9.59 7.95
CA MET A 90 -11.28 9.93 6.65
C MET A 90 -12.73 10.42 6.78
N ARG A 91 -13.52 9.80 7.67
CA ARG A 91 -14.92 10.20 7.95
C ARG A 91 -15.06 11.56 8.63
N ARG A 92 -14.00 12.07 9.26
CA ARG A 92 -14.00 13.36 9.99
C ARG A 92 -13.66 14.56 9.11
N LEU A 93 -13.16 14.34 7.90
CA LEU A 93 -12.94 15.39 6.90
C LEU A 93 -14.31 15.88 6.39
N LYS A 94 -14.89 16.84 7.09
CA LYS A 94 -16.05 17.59 6.60
C LYS A 94 -15.52 18.64 5.63
N PHE A 95 -15.81 18.48 4.35
CA PHE A 95 -15.56 19.51 3.35
C PHE A 95 -16.32 20.77 3.75
N SER A 96 -15.58 21.86 3.99
CA SER A 96 -16.17 23.19 4.05
C SER A 96 -16.78 23.49 2.68
N LYS A 97 -18.04 23.90 2.63
CA LYS A 97 -18.62 24.44 1.38
C LYS A 97 -17.86 25.72 1.05
N ASN A 98 -17.15 25.72 -0.08
CA ASN A 98 -16.69 26.93 -0.77
C ASN A 98 -17.80 27.44 -1.66
#